data_AF-A0A926HPY7-F1
#
_entry.id   AF-A0A926HPY7-F1
#
_cell.length_a   1.000
_cell.length_b   1.000
_cell.length_c   1.000
_cell.angle_alpha   90.00
_cell.angle_beta   90.00
_cell.angle_gamma   90.00
#
_symmetry.space_group_name_H-M   'P 1'
#
loop_
_entity.id
_entity.type
_entity.pdbx_description
1 polymer ?
#
loop_
_entity_poly.entity_id
_entity_poly.type
_entity_poly.pdbx_seq_one_letter_code
_entity_poly.pdbx_strand_id
1 'polypeptide(L)' 'MKYAVEAKVFDNGRMVARVRPARDGEESGCTETRSCDVWVDIFDSEQEAVRFCNDYKRG' A
#
# COMPACT_ATOMS: atom_id res chain seq x y z
N MET A 1 -13.19 -9.91 -5.65
CA MET A 1 -12.07 -9.16 -6.25
C MET A 1 -11.32 -8.51 -5.11
N LYS A 2 -10.00 -8.71 -5.01
CA LYS A 2 -9.20 -8.15 -3.91
C LYS A 2 -8.58 -6.82 -4.32
N TYR A 3 -8.22 -6.02 -3.31
CA TYR A 3 -7.64 -4.69 -3.47
C TYR A 3 -6.30 -4.63 -2.76
N ALA A 4 -5.37 -3.88 -3.30
CA ALA A 4 -4.05 -3.66 -2.74
C ALA A 4 -3.88 -2.18 -2.40
N VAL A 5 -3.36 -1.90 -1.21
CA VAL A 5 -2.80 -0.59 -0.87
C VAL A 5 -1.31 -0.67 -1.09
N GLU A 6 -0.80 0.15 -2.01
CA GLU A 6 0.63 0.30 -2.25
C GLU A 6 1.09 1.60 -1.62
N ALA A 7 1.89 1.50 -0.56
CA ALA A 7 2.52 2.63 0.11
C ALA A 7 4.03 2.63 -0.18
N LYS A 8 4.55 3.79 -0.57
CA LYS A 8 5.96 4.03 -0.79
C LYS A 8 6.43 5.05 0.24
N VAL A 9 7.30 4.63 1.13
CA VAL A 9 7.90 5.46 2.17
C VAL A 9 9.33 5.76 1.75
N PHE A 10 9.62 7.01 1.41
CA PHE A 10 10.92 7.45 0.93
C PHE A 10 11.81 7.84 2.11
N ASP A 11 13.12 7.64 1.94
CA ASP A 11 14.17 8.03 2.89
C ASP A 11 14.11 9.51 3.33
N ASN A 12 13.64 10.38 2.45
CA ASN A 12 13.46 11.82 2.68
C ASN A 12 12.20 12.18 3.48
N GLY A 13 11.49 11.19 4.03
CA GLY A 13 10.26 11.39 4.81
C GLY A 13 9.01 11.65 3.97
N ARG A 14 9.11 11.67 2.63
CA ARG A 14 7.95 11.69 1.76
C ARG A 14 7.28 10.32 1.78
N MET A 15 5.96 10.31 1.72
CA MET A 15 5.19 9.09 1.55
C MET A 15 4.15 9.24 0.46
N VAL A 16 3.91 8.17 -0.30
CA VAL A 16 2.87 8.09 -1.32
C VAL A 16 2.11 6.78 -1.16
N ALA A 17 0.82 6.85 -0.88
CA ALA A 17 -0.06 5.68 -0.79
C ALA A 17 -1.19 5.76 -1.84
N ARG A 18 -1.50 4.62 -2.47
CA ARG A 18 -2.60 4.47 -3.43
C ARG A 18 -3.31 3.13 -3.30
N VAL A 19 -4.60 3.12 -3.60
CA VAL A 19 -5.39 1.89 -3.77
C VAL A 19 -5.33 1.46 -5.23
N ARG A 20 -5.21 0.16 -5.47
CA ARG A 20 -5.33 -0.45 -6.80
C ARG A 20 -5.96 -1.85 -6.68
N PRO A 21 -6.46 -2.43 -7.78
CA PRO A 21 -6.76 -3.87 -7.80
C PRO A 21 -5.53 -4.70 -7.40
N ALA A 22 -5.74 -5.74 -6.61
CA ALA A 22 -4.71 -6.74 -6.32
C ALA A 22 -4.44 -7.59 -7.57
N ARG A 23 -3.20 -8.02 -7.77
CA ARG A 23 -2.86 -9.00 -8.80
C ARG A 23 -3.31 -10.39 -8.35
N ASP A 24 -3.52 -11.29 -9.30
CA ASP A 24 -3.86 -12.68 -8.98
C ASP A 24 -2.75 -13.33 -8.15
N GLY A 25 -3.11 -13.86 -6.98
CA GLY A 25 -2.17 -14.46 -6.04
C GLY A 25 -1.22 -13.47 -5.35
N GLU A 26 -1.48 -12.16 -5.42
CA GLU A 26 -0.70 -11.18 -4.69
C GLU A 26 -0.92 -11.30 -3.18
N GLU A 27 0.17 -11.25 -2.42
CA GLU A 27 0.17 -11.33 -0.96
C GLU A 27 0.70 -10.04 -0.35
N SER A 28 0.37 -9.83 0.92
CA SER A 28 0.88 -8.66 1.65
C SER A 28 2.36 -8.82 1.93
N GLY A 29 3.09 -7.71 1.87
CA GLY A 29 4.53 -7.73 2.09
C GLY A 29 5.19 -6.36 1.99
N CYS A 30 6.47 -6.35 2.31
CA CYS A 30 7.35 -5.20 2.18
C CYS A 30 8.50 -5.55 1.25
N THR A 31 8.85 -4.61 0.38
CA THR A 31 10.06 -4.66 -0.45
C THR A 31 10.88 -3.41 -0.17
N GLU A 32 12.02 -3.61 0.46
CA GLU A 32 13.02 -2.56 0.65
C GLU A 32 13.73 -2.30 -0.69
N THR A 33 13.82 -1.03 -1.08
CA THR A 33 14.59 -0.61 -2.25
C THR A 33 15.68 0.37 -1.82
N ARG A 34 16.56 0.76 -2.74
CA ARG A 34 17.67 1.69 -2.45
C ARG A 34 17.24 3.07 -1.92
N SER A 35 16.02 3.50 -2.22
CA SER A 35 15.54 4.87 -1.94
C SER A 35 14.20 4.93 -1.22
N CYS A 36 13.54 3.79 -1.04
CA CYS A 36 12.24 3.72 -0.38
C CYS A 36 11.86 2.29 -0.02
N ASP A 37 10.96 2.16 0.95
CA ASP A 37 10.30 0.91 1.26
C ASP A 37 8.92 0.91 0.61
N VAL A 38 8.62 -0.19 -0.09
CA VAL A 38 7.33 -0.42 -0.75
C VAL A 38 6.54 -1.43 0.05
N TRP A 39 5.47 -0.97 0.67
CA TRP A 39 4.51 -1.79 1.40
C TRP A 39 3.31 -2.08 0.52
N VAL A 40 2.91 -3.34 0.48
CA VAL A 40 1.71 -3.81 -0.21
C VAL A 40 0.84 -4.53 0.80
N ASP A 41 -0.36 -4.03 1.04
CA ASP A 41 -1.36 -4.61 1.94
C ASP A 41 -2.57 -5.05 1.12
N ILE A 42 -3.03 -6.30 1.32
CA ILE A 42 -4.10 -6.91 0.51
C ILE A 42 -5.38 -6.99 1.33
N PHE A 43 -6.47 -6.54 0.73
CA PHE A 43 -7.79 -6.44 1.33
C PHE A 43 -8.85 -7.14 0.47
N ASP A 44 -9.87 -7.67 1.12
CA ASP A 44 -10.98 -8.33 0.41
C ASP A 44 -12.00 -7.34 -0.15
N SER A 45 -11.96 -6.07 0.29
CA SER A 45 -12.86 -5.01 -0.18
C SER A 45 -12.16 -3.69 -0.49
N GLU A 46 -12.70 -2.95 -1.46
CA GLU A 46 -12.22 -1.60 -1.80
C GLU A 46 -12.37 -0.62 -0.65
N GLN A 47 -13.50 -0.72 0.08
CA GLN A 47 -13.81 0.19 1.18
C GLN A 47 -12.76 0.09 2.30
N GLU A 48 -12.34 -1.13 2.63
CA GLU A 48 -11.30 -1.38 3.61
C GLU A 48 -9.95 -0.84 3.14
N ALA A 49 -9.55 -1.14 1.90
CA ALA A 49 -8.33 -0.63 1.29
C ALA A 49 -8.30 0.91 1.26
N VAL A 50 -9.41 1.56 0.91
CA VAL A 50 -9.52 3.04 0.88
C VAL A 50 -9.42 3.64 2.27
N ARG A 51 -10.08 3.05 3.27
CA ARG A 51 -9.98 3.52 4.67
C ARG A 51 -8.54 3.43 5.15
N PHE A 52 -7.93 2.27 4.97
CA PHE A 52 -6.54 2.04 5.37
C PHE A 52 -5.55 2.96 4.64
N CYS A 53 -5.73 3.18 3.33
CA CYS A 53 -4.91 4.12 2.55
C CYS A 53 -5.06 5.58 3.02
N ASN A 54 -6.24 5.98 3.48
CA ASN A 54 -6.46 7.32 4.05
C ASN A 54 -5.83 7.46 5.43
N ASP A 55 -5.86 6.41 6.25
CA ASP A 55 -5.21 6.42 7.56
C ASP A 55 -3.68 6.51 7.41
N TYR A 56 -3.09 5.82 6.42
CA TYR A 56 -1.69 6.00 6.06
C TYR A 56 -1.35 7.48 5.82
N LYS A 57 -2.18 8.21 5.06
CA LYS A 57 -1.93 9.63 4.73
C LYS A 57 -2.09 10.62 5.90
N ARG A 58 -2.66 10.18 7.03
CA ARG A 58 -2.89 11.04 8.20
C ARG A 58 -1.78 10.92 9.25
N GLY A 59 -0.88 9.95 9.10
CA GLY A 59 0.33 9.78 9.91
C GLY A 59 1.43 10.77 9.56
#